data_AF-A0A838R0H1-F1
#
_entry.id   AF-A0A838R0H1-F1
#
_cell.length_a   1.000
_cell.length_b   1.000
_cell.length_c   1.000
_cell.angle_alpha   90.00
_cell.angle_beta   90.00
_cell.angle_gamma   90.00
#
_symmetry.space_group_name_H-M   'P 1'
#
loop_
_entity.id
_entity.type
_entity.pdbx_description
1 polymer ?
#
loop_
_entity_poly.entity_id
_entity_poly.type
_entity_poly.pdbx_seq_one_letter_code
_entity_poly.pdbx_strand_id
1 'polypeptide(L)'
;MKPRISLRGLLVLTTCLAAVCWWRDRPRQIANRFVAAIEAGDYEAADAMFVRGRSLYDETVGHATFSASQYKPSLADWMRGERFIDLNWEYPGTKFGGELTVTAWGVEDINVWPEERP
;
A
#
# COMPACT_ATOMS: atom_id res chain seq x y z
N MET A 1 18.18 41.73 15.38
CA MET A 1 19.09 40.94 14.52
C MET A 1 18.32 40.54 13.26
N LYS A 2 18.79 40.88 12.05
CA LYS A 2 18.14 40.47 10.78
C LYS A 2 18.66 39.08 10.38
N PRO A 3 17.81 38.05 10.24
CA PRO A 3 18.26 36.73 9.82
C PRO A 3 18.76 36.79 8.37
N ARG A 4 20.06 36.55 8.17
CA ARG A 4 20.62 36.34 6.83
C ARG A 4 20.42 34.87 6.46
N ILE A 5 19.22 34.54 6.01
CA ILE A 5 18.97 33.21 5.45
C ILE A 5 19.75 33.13 4.13
N SER A 6 20.79 32.32 4.12
CA SER A 6 21.55 32.02 2.90
C SER A 6 20.62 31.35 1.89
N LEU A 7 20.59 31.84 0.65
CA LEU A 7 19.82 31.26 -0.46
C LEU A 7 20.06 29.75 -0.60
N ARG A 8 21.30 29.31 -0.34
CA ARG A 8 21.69 27.89 -0.34
C ARG A 8 20.96 27.09 0.74
N GLY A 9 20.79 27.66 1.93
CA GLY A 9 20.06 27.02 3.03
C GLY A 9 18.57 26.88 2.70
N LEU A 10 17.98 27.89 2.05
CA LEU A 10 16.58 27.82 1.63
C LEU A 10 16.36 26.75 0.56
N LEU A 11 17.27 26.61 -0.40
CA LEU A 11 17.20 25.55 -1.43
C LEU A 11 17.32 24.15 -0.83
N VAL A 12 18.24 23.93 0.11
CA VAL A 12 18.36 22.63 0.79
C VAL A 12 17.07 22.30 1.55
N LEU A 13 16.49 23.26 2.26
CA LEU A 13 15.25 23.07 2.99
C LEU A 13 14.08 22.72 2.06
N THR A 14 13.93 23.39 0.93
CA THR A 14 12.84 23.10 -0.01
C THR A 14 13.00 21.73 -0.67
N THR A 15 14.22 21.32 -1.02
CA THR A 15 14.47 19.97 -1.56
C THR A 15 14.18 18.88 -0.53
N CYS A 16 14.63 19.06 0.73
CA CYS A 16 14.32 18.11 1.80
C CYS A 16 12.81 18.03 2.06
N LEU A 17 12.10 19.16 2.06
CA LEU A 17 10.65 19.18 2.23
C LEU A 17 9.95 18.44 1.09
N ALA A 18 10.36 18.67 -0.16
CA ALA A 18 9.82 17.98 -1.32
C ALA A 18 10.05 16.46 -1.24
N ALA A 19 11.25 16.03 -0.82
CA ALA A 19 11.56 14.62 -0.63
C ALA A 19 10.68 13.96 0.45
N VAL A 20 10.46 14.65 1.57
CA VAL A 20 9.58 14.17 2.66
C VAL A 20 8.12 14.09 2.19
N CYS A 21 7.64 15.09 1.46
CA CYS A 21 6.29 15.08 0.91
C CYS A 21 6.10 13.94 -0.10
N TRP A 22 7.08 13.72 -0.98
CA TRP A 22 7.04 12.63 -1.94
C TRP A 22 7.05 11.27 -1.25
N TRP A 23 7.94 11.07 -0.26
CA TRP A 23 8.03 9.84 0.50
C TRP A 23 6.71 9.52 1.24
N ARG A 24 6.00 10.55 1.72
CA ARG A 24 4.69 10.41 2.37
C ARG A 24 3.53 10.10 1.42
N ASP A 25 3.55 10.61 0.19
CA ASP A 25 2.45 10.39 -0.76
C ASP A 25 2.62 9.07 -1.53
N ARG A 26 3.85 8.57 -1.66
CA ARG A 26 4.16 7.33 -2.38
C ARG A 26 3.36 6.09 -1.91
N PRO A 27 3.22 5.79 -0.60
CA PRO A 27 2.41 4.66 -0.14
C PRO A 27 0.94 4.75 -0.61
N ARG A 28 0.37 5.95 -0.64
CA ARG A 28 -1.00 6.18 -1.15
C ARG A 28 -1.09 5.85 -2.64
N GLN A 29 -0.11 6.29 -3.43
CA GLN A 29 -0.09 5.99 -4.87
C GLN A 29 0.05 4.49 -5.13
N ILE A 30 0.90 3.80 -4.38
CA ILE A 30 1.07 2.35 -4.48
C ILE A 30 -0.24 1.64 -4.10
N ALA A 31 -0.86 2.03 -2.98
CA ALA A 31 -2.12 1.43 -2.54
C ALA A 31 -3.25 1.61 -3.57
N ASN A 32 -3.35 2.81 -4.17
CA ASN A 32 -4.34 3.07 -5.23
C ASN A 32 -4.12 2.20 -6.45
N ARG A 33 -2.87 2.04 -6.89
CA ARG A 33 -2.54 1.21 -8.04
C ARG A 33 -2.78 -0.26 -7.76
N PHE A 34 -2.46 -0.72 -6.56
CA PHE A 34 -2.70 -2.09 -6.15
C PHE A 34 -4.19 -2.41 -6.17
N VAL A 35 -5.02 -1.59 -5.51
CA VAL A 35 -6.48 -1.78 -5.53
C VAL A 35 -7.05 -1.74 -6.95
N ALA A 36 -6.62 -0.79 -7.77
CA ALA A 36 -7.05 -0.72 -9.16
C ALA A 36 -6.62 -1.95 -9.99
N ALA A 37 -5.44 -2.52 -9.74
CA ALA A 37 -4.98 -3.73 -10.41
C ALA A 37 -5.82 -4.95 -10.00
N ILE A 38 -6.14 -5.09 -8.70
CA ILE A 38 -7.03 -6.14 -8.20
C ILE A 38 -8.44 -6.02 -8.80
N GLU A 39 -9.01 -4.81 -8.83
CA GLU A 39 -10.33 -4.54 -9.43
C GLU A 39 -10.34 -4.79 -10.95
N ALA A 40 -9.23 -4.54 -11.63
CA ALA A 40 -9.07 -4.84 -13.05
C ALA A 40 -8.80 -6.32 -13.35
N GLY A 41 -8.57 -7.15 -12.33
CA GLY A 41 -8.16 -8.55 -12.49
C GLY A 41 -6.72 -8.72 -13.00
N ASP A 42 -5.91 -7.66 -12.97
CA ASP A 42 -4.49 -7.68 -13.37
C ASP A 42 -3.63 -8.09 -12.16
N TYR A 43 -3.68 -9.37 -11.84
CA TYR A 43 -2.97 -9.93 -10.69
C TYR A 43 -1.46 -9.93 -10.88
N GLU A 44 -0.96 -9.98 -12.12
CA GLU A 44 0.47 -9.86 -12.42
C GLU A 44 0.99 -8.47 -12.04
N ALA A 45 0.25 -7.41 -12.39
CA ALA A 45 0.59 -6.06 -11.98
C ALA A 45 0.50 -5.88 -10.46
N ALA A 46 -0.48 -6.49 -9.79
CA ALA A 46 -0.60 -6.45 -8.33
C ALA A 46 0.57 -7.17 -7.64
N ASP A 47 0.98 -8.33 -8.16
CA ASP A 47 2.09 -9.14 -7.65
C ASP A 47 3.44 -8.41 -7.76
N ALA A 48 3.65 -7.70 -8.87
CA ALA A 48 4.85 -6.88 -9.08
C ALA A 48 5.01 -5.74 -8.04
N MET A 49 3.95 -5.39 -7.31
CA MET A 49 4.01 -4.36 -6.26
C MET A 49 4.48 -4.90 -4.89
N PHE A 50 4.57 -6.23 -4.72
CA PHE A 50 5.07 -6.81 -3.48
C PHE A 50 6.59 -6.69 -3.34
N VAL A 51 7.04 -6.23 -2.17
CA VAL A 51 8.48 -6.08 -1.89
C VAL A 51 9.20 -7.44 -1.80
N ARG A 52 8.50 -8.51 -1.40
CA ARG A 52 9.08 -9.83 -1.13
C ARG A 52 8.78 -10.90 -2.19
N GLY A 53 8.39 -10.51 -3.41
CA GLY A 53 8.11 -11.46 -4.49
C GLY A 53 6.99 -12.45 -4.13
N ARG A 54 5.99 -11.97 -3.39
CA ARG A 54 4.79 -12.75 -3.08
C ARG A 54 3.89 -12.75 -4.30
N SER A 55 3.26 -13.88 -4.59
CA SER A 55 2.26 -13.99 -5.64
C SER A 55 0.90 -14.26 -5.01
N LEU A 56 -0.11 -13.50 -5.43
CA LEU A 56 -1.53 -13.75 -5.17
C LEU A 56 -2.05 -14.88 -6.06
N TYR A 57 -1.38 -15.13 -7.19
CA TYR A 57 -1.72 -16.14 -8.16
C TYR A 57 -0.89 -17.41 -7.95
N ASP A 58 -1.39 -18.33 -7.12
CA ASP A 58 -0.94 -19.73 -7.15
C ASP A 58 -1.87 -20.49 -8.12
N GLU A 59 -1.35 -21.43 -8.93
CA GLU A 59 -2.15 -22.19 -9.91
C GLU A 59 -3.35 -22.91 -9.29
N THR A 60 -3.32 -23.18 -7.98
CA THR A 60 -4.44 -23.71 -7.19
C THR A 60 -5.58 -22.70 -6.92
N VAL A 61 -5.33 -21.42 -7.18
CA VAL A 61 -6.18 -20.25 -6.85
C VAL A 61 -6.87 -19.70 -8.10
N GLY A 62 -6.76 -20.36 -9.26
CA GLY A 62 -7.35 -19.95 -10.54
C GLY A 62 -8.88 -19.77 -10.57
N HIS A 63 -9.57 -20.02 -9.46
CA HIS A 63 -11.00 -19.77 -9.27
C HIS A 63 -11.32 -18.77 -8.15
N ALA A 64 -10.32 -18.16 -7.50
CA ALA A 64 -10.57 -17.20 -6.45
C ALA A 64 -10.88 -15.82 -7.01
N THR A 65 -11.92 -15.19 -6.48
CA THR A 65 -12.22 -13.79 -6.77
C THR A 65 -11.59 -12.93 -5.67
N PHE A 66 -10.72 -12.01 -6.07
CA PHE A 66 -10.09 -11.05 -5.15
C PHE A 66 -10.87 -9.74 -5.14
N SER A 67 -11.03 -9.16 -3.96
CA SER A 67 -11.50 -7.79 -3.78
C SER A 67 -10.58 -7.08 -2.81
N ALA A 68 -10.24 -5.84 -3.11
CA ALA A 68 -9.36 -5.03 -2.28
C ALA A 68 -10.04 -3.72 -1.91
N SER A 69 -9.86 -3.26 -0.68
CA SER A 69 -10.36 -1.95 -0.24
C SER A 69 -9.34 -1.26 0.64
N GLN A 70 -9.28 0.07 0.57
CA GLN A 70 -8.34 0.84 1.38
C GLN A 70 -9.00 1.37 2.64
N TYR A 71 -8.27 1.27 3.75
CA TYR A 71 -8.64 2.00 4.95
C TYR A 71 -8.38 3.49 4.80
N LYS A 72 -9.26 4.27 5.41
CA LYS A 72 -8.97 5.67 5.67
C LYS A 72 -7.83 5.72 6.70
N PRO A 73 -6.66 6.29 6.34
CA PRO A 73 -5.51 6.30 7.24
C PRO A 73 -5.82 7.16 8.45
N SER A 74 -5.36 6.73 9.63
CA SER A 74 -5.27 7.65 10.76
C SER A 74 -4.15 8.67 10.54
N LEU A 75 -4.15 9.73 11.34
CA LEU A 75 -3.03 10.68 11.36
C LEU A 75 -1.70 9.99 11.70
N ALA A 76 -1.75 8.98 12.58
CA ALA A 76 -0.56 8.22 12.98
C ALA A 76 0.00 7.42 11.80
N ASP A 77 -0.85 6.73 11.05
CA ASP A 77 -0.45 5.93 9.87
C ASP A 77 0.10 6.86 8.78
N TRP A 78 -0.55 8.01 8.58
CA TRP A 78 -0.05 9.05 7.68
C TRP A 78 1.33 9.57 8.08
N MET A 79 1.58 9.78 9.38
CA MET A 79 2.88 10.21 9.87
C MET A 79 3.96 9.15 9.68
N ARG A 80 3.62 7.86 9.83
CA ARG A 80 4.51 6.71 9.59
C ARG A 80 4.78 6.46 8.10
N GLY A 81 3.95 6.98 7.21
CA GLY A 81 4.04 6.68 5.79
C GLY A 81 3.56 5.26 5.48
N GLU A 82 2.59 4.78 6.26
CA GLU A 82 2.00 3.45 6.14
C GLU A 82 0.55 3.59 5.67
N ARG A 83 0.09 2.60 4.91
CA ARG A 83 -1.31 2.43 4.50
C ARG A 83 -1.71 0.99 4.68
N PHE A 84 -2.99 0.76 4.95
CA PHE A 84 -3.54 -0.57 5.11
C PHE A 84 -4.57 -0.83 4.00
N ILE A 85 -4.52 -2.03 3.44
CA ILE A 85 -5.46 -2.51 2.44
C ILE A 85 -6.09 -3.79 3.00
N ASP A 86 -7.40 -3.86 3.04
CA ASP A 86 -8.09 -5.12 3.18
C ASP A 86 -8.08 -5.84 1.84
N LEU A 87 -7.62 -7.07 1.85
CA LEU A 87 -7.70 -7.99 0.73
C LEU A 87 -8.60 -9.15 1.15
N ASN A 88 -9.73 -9.30 0.48
CA ASN A 88 -10.60 -10.45 0.65
C ASN A 88 -10.51 -11.32 -0.60
N TRP A 89 -10.45 -12.63 -0.41
CA TRP A 89 -10.49 -13.59 -1.50
C TRP A 89 -11.48 -14.71 -1.22
N GLU A 90 -12.27 -15.01 -2.23
CA GLU A 90 -13.32 -16.02 -2.17
C GLU A 90 -12.96 -17.19 -3.06
N TYR A 91 -12.75 -18.36 -2.47
CA TYR A 91 -12.73 -19.65 -3.15
C TYR A 91 -14.16 -20.21 -3.23
N PRO A 92 -14.43 -21.18 -4.13
CA PRO A 92 -15.69 -21.90 -4.15
C PRO A 92 -16.06 -22.48 -2.77
N GLY A 93 -16.94 -21.79 -2.04
CA GLY A 93 -17.42 -22.18 -0.72
C GLY A 93 -16.55 -21.77 0.47
N THR A 94 -15.53 -20.92 0.30
CA THR A 94 -14.73 -20.43 1.45
C THR A 94 -14.23 -19.01 1.21
N LYS A 95 -14.40 -18.15 2.20
CA LYS A 95 -13.93 -16.76 2.18
C LYS A 95 -12.82 -16.56 3.18
N PHE A 96 -11.85 -15.75 2.78
CA PHE A 96 -10.72 -15.36 3.60
C PHE A 96 -10.51 -13.87 3.47
N GLY A 97 -10.03 -13.26 4.56
CA GLY A 97 -9.61 -11.88 4.60
C GLY A 97 -8.14 -11.78 5.01
N GLY A 98 -7.50 -10.70 4.60
CA GLY A 98 -6.17 -10.36 5.06
C GLY A 98 -5.96 -8.86 5.03
N GLU A 99 -5.11 -8.39 5.92
CA GLU A 99 -4.67 -7.00 5.91
C GLU A 99 -3.26 -6.92 5.30
N LEU A 100 -3.09 -5.99 4.37
CA LEU A 100 -1.86 -5.67 3.69
C LEU A 100 -1.33 -4.33 4.17
N THR A 101 -0.05 -4.28 4.56
CA THR A 101 0.64 -3.01 4.84
C THR A 101 1.29 -2.50 3.56
N VAL A 102 1.12 -1.23 3.23
CA VAL A 102 1.75 -0.58 2.09
C VAL A 102 2.66 0.54 2.58
N THR A 103 3.92 0.51 2.16
CA THR A 103 4.95 1.48 2.52
C THR A 103 5.43 2.24 1.29
N ALA A 104 6.40 3.14 1.45
CA ALA A 104 7.00 3.86 0.33
C ALA A 104 7.79 2.94 -0.63
N TRP A 105 8.03 1.70 -0.24
CA TRP A 105 8.80 0.72 -1.00
C TRP A 105 7.93 -0.23 -1.81
N GLY A 106 6.71 -0.50 -1.35
CA GLY A 106 5.78 -1.42 -2.00
C GLY A 106 4.75 -1.95 -1.03
N VAL A 107 4.08 -3.03 -1.44
CA VAL A 107 3.17 -3.80 -0.61
C VAL A 107 3.99 -4.81 0.21
N GLU A 108 3.82 -4.75 1.52
CA GLU A 108 4.43 -5.62 2.53
C GLU A 108 3.43 -6.68 2.99
N ASP A 109 3.77 -7.41 4.05
CA ASP A 109 3.16 -8.67 4.47
C ASP A 109 1.62 -8.67 4.51
N ILE A 110 1.02 -9.82 4.16
CA ILE A 110 -0.40 -10.11 4.40
C ILE A 110 -0.50 -10.75 5.79
N ASN A 111 -1.15 -10.06 6.71
CA ASN A 111 -1.68 -10.73 7.89
C ASN A 111 -3.00 -11.38 7.50
N VAL A 112 -2.98 -12.70 7.31
CA VAL A 112 -4.16 -13.49 6.93
C VAL A 112 -4.97 -13.79 8.18
N TRP A 113 -6.28 -13.61 8.10
CA TRP A 113 -7.22 -14.00 9.16
C TRP A 113 -8.34 -14.86 8.55
N PRO A 114 -8.77 -15.95 9.20
CA PRO A 114 -10.02 -16.59 8.81
C PRO A 114 -11.17 -15.59 8.96
N GLU A 115 -12.09 -15.55 8.00
CA GLU A 115 -13.25 -14.65 8.00
C GLU A 115 -14.30 -15.14 9.04
N GLU A 116 -13.88 -15.24 10.31
CA GLU A 116 -14.75 -15.31 11.48
C GLU A 116 -14.49 -14.05 12.32
N ARG A 117 -14.90 -12.89 11.81
CA ARG A 117 -15.22 -11.75 12.69
C ARG A 117 -16.73 -11.48 12.57
N PRO A 118 -17.47 -11.59 13.69
CA PRO A 118 -18.92 -11.39 13.73
C PRO A 118 -19.34 -9.95 13.38
#